data_AF-A0A2V9SVD5-F1
#
_entry.id   AF-A0A2V9SVD5-F1
#
_cell.length_a   1.000
_cell.length_b   1.000
_cell.length_c   1.000
_cell.angle_alpha   90.00
_cell.angle_beta   90.00
_cell.angle_gamma   90.00
#
_symmetry.space_group_name_H-M   'P 1'
#
loop_
_entity.id
_entity.type
_entity.pdbx_description
1 polymer ?
#
loop_
_entity_poly.entity_id
_entity_poly.type
_entity_poly.pdbx_seq_one_letter_code
_entity_poly.pdbx_strand_id
1 'polypeptide(L)'
;MPQEISISYQAVKSKVYRLIDAMVEGSKTESEVRESMRRWWMLIHPADRPVAEKYLAMVLSRSNATLGAIGDGLFAIKDFKALRIHDSEKVSKIAASHTNSAGFVS
;
A
#
# COMPACT_ATOMS: atom_id res chain seq x y z
N MET A 1 37.33 -12.40 -11.24
CA MET A 1 36.69 -11.39 -12.12
C MET A 1 35.52 -10.79 -11.33
N PRO A 2 35.56 -9.51 -10.93
CA PRO A 2 34.42 -8.90 -10.25
C PRO A 2 33.27 -8.74 -11.25
N GLN A 3 32.10 -9.29 -10.93
CA GLN A 3 30.92 -9.17 -11.78
C GLN A 3 30.46 -7.71 -11.77
N GLU A 4 30.73 -6.98 -12.85
CA GLU A 4 30.18 -5.64 -13.05
C GLU A 4 28.66 -5.76 -13.18
N ILE A 5 27.94 -5.23 -12.18
CA ILE A 5 26.48 -5.20 -12.22
C ILE A 5 26.07 -4.07 -13.15
N SER A 6 25.64 -4.40 -14.37
CA SER A 6 24.97 -3.42 -15.22
C SER A 6 23.69 -2.94 -14.53
N ILE A 7 23.64 -1.65 -14.20
CA ILE A 7 22.50 -1.05 -13.51
C ILE A 7 21.35 -0.83 -14.50
N SER A 8 20.32 -1.64 -14.39
CA SER A 8 19.04 -1.45 -15.09
C SER A 8 17.92 -1.11 -14.12
N TYR A 9 16.89 -0.41 -14.61
CA TYR A 9 15.69 -0.15 -13.83
C TYR A 9 15.07 -1.43 -13.24
N GLN A 10 15.07 -2.53 -14.01
CA GLN A 10 14.54 -3.83 -13.54
C GLN A 10 15.37 -4.42 -12.40
N ALA A 11 16.69 -4.28 -12.43
CA ALA A 11 17.55 -4.74 -11.36
C ALA A 11 17.27 -3.99 -10.04
N VAL A 12 17.14 -2.66 -10.12
CA VAL A 12 16.80 -1.82 -8.96
C VAL A 12 15.40 -2.18 -8.44
N LYS A 13 14.40 -2.27 -9.32
CA LYS A 13 13.03 -2.66 -8.98
C LYS A 13 13.00 -4.01 -8.26
N SER A 14 13.66 -5.03 -8.83
CA SER A 14 13.70 -6.37 -8.25
C SER A 14 14.37 -6.37 -6.87
N LYS A 15 15.47 -5.62 -6.69
CA LYS A 15 16.14 -5.47 -5.40
C LYS A 15 15.22 -4.86 -4.35
N VAL A 16 14.52 -3.78 -4.68
CA VAL A 16 13.60 -3.11 -3.75
C VAL A 16 12.44 -4.03 -3.37
N TYR A 17 11.80 -4.67 -4.35
CA TYR A 17 10.61 -5.49 -4.07
C TYR A 17 10.96 -6.72 -3.22
N ARG A 18 12.09 -7.39 -3.48
CA ARG A 18 12.56 -8.50 -2.63
C ARG A 18 12.83 -8.06 -1.18
N LEU A 19 13.28 -6.82 -0.97
CA LEU A 19 13.50 -6.30 0.38
C LEU A 19 12.18 -5.98 1.09
N ILE A 20 11.21 -5.43 0.36
CA ILE A 20 9.86 -5.21 0.87
C ILE A 20 9.21 -6.54 1.23
N ASP A 21 9.21 -7.52 0.32
CA ASP A 21 8.63 -8.85 0.53
C ASP A 21 9.24 -9.51 1.77
N ALA A 22 10.58 -9.51 1.88
CA ALA A 22 11.27 -10.11 3.03
C ALA A 22 10.91 -9.43 4.37
N MET A 23 10.69 -8.11 4.37
CA MET A 23 10.29 -7.39 5.58
C MET A 23 8.82 -7.63 5.92
N VAL A 24 7.94 -7.70 4.91
CA VAL A 24 6.51 -8.01 5.08
C VAL A 24 6.30 -9.44 5.59
N GLU A 25 7.10 -10.39 5.10
CA GLU A 25 7.10 -11.79 5.57
C GLU A 25 7.72 -11.96 6.96
N GLY A 26 8.36 -10.92 7.51
CA GLY A 26 9.10 -10.99 8.78
C GLY A 26 10.40 -11.81 8.68
N SER A 27 10.86 -12.16 7.48
CA SER A 27 12.11 -12.88 7.25
C SER A 27 13.35 -11.98 7.38
N LYS A 28 13.16 -10.65 7.32
CA LYS A 28 14.19 -9.65 7.61
C LYS A 28 13.68 -8.53 8.50
N THR A 29 14.53 -8.11 9.41
CA THR A 29 14.37 -6.90 10.23
C THR A 29 14.82 -5.64 9.48
N GLU A 30 14.44 -4.47 9.99
CA GLU A 30 14.84 -3.17 9.44
C GLU A 30 16.37 -2.99 9.37
N SER A 31 17.10 -3.49 10.37
CA SER A 31 18.57 -3.42 10.39
C SER A 31 19.18 -4.26 9.26
N GLU A 32 18.65 -5.45 9.02
CA GLU A 32 19.09 -6.35 7.95
C GLU A 32 18.75 -5.81 6.55
N VAL A 33 17.61 -5.14 6.39
CA VAL A 33 17.25 -4.45 5.15
C VAL A 33 18.22 -3.30 4.88
N ARG A 34 18.49 -2.43 5.87
CA ARG A 34 19.44 -1.31 5.73
C ARG A 34 20.83 -1.81 5.34
N GLU A 35 21.29 -2.85 6.00
CA GLU A 35 22.60 -3.42 5.72
C GLU A 35 22.64 -4.14 4.35
N SER A 36 21.58 -4.84 3.96
CA SER A 36 21.46 -5.45 2.62
C SER A 36 21.45 -4.41 1.50
N MET A 37 20.89 -3.23 1.76
CA MET A 37 20.91 -2.11 0.83
C MET A 37 22.31 -1.47 0.76
N ARG A 38 22.96 -1.25 1.90
CA ARG A 38 24.34 -0.74 1.96
C ARG A 38 25.31 -1.62 1.18
N ARG A 39 25.28 -2.94 1.42
CA ARG A 39 26.14 -3.89 0.70
C ARG A 39 25.88 -3.89 -0.79
N TRP A 40 24.61 -3.85 -1.20
CA TRP A 40 24.26 -3.77 -2.62
C TRP A 40 24.77 -2.48 -3.27
N TRP A 41 24.64 -1.34 -2.58
CA TRP A 41 25.16 -0.05 -3.07
C TRP A 41 26.69 -0.05 -3.27
N MET A 42 27.43 -0.74 -2.41
CA MET A 42 28.88 -0.88 -2.54
C MET A 42 29.30 -1.71 -3.77
N LEU A 43 28.44 -2.58 -4.28
CA LEU A 43 28.69 -3.36 -5.50
C LEU A 43 28.45 -2.57 -6.80
N ILE A 44 27.79 -1.41 -6.70
CA ILE A 44 27.48 -0.56 -7.86
C ILE A 44 28.74 0.22 -8.26
N HIS A 45 29.12 0.11 -9.52
CA HIS A 45 30.22 0.86 -10.07
C HIS A 45 30.00 2.37 -9.87
N PRO A 46 31.01 3.15 -9.41
CA PRO A 46 30.82 4.57 -9.10
C PRO A 46 30.21 5.40 -10.24
N ALA A 47 30.53 5.08 -11.50
CA ALA A 47 29.97 5.75 -12.67
C ALA A 47 28.46 5.52 -12.87
N ASP A 48 27.93 4.39 -12.40
CA ASP A 48 26.51 4.02 -12.55
C ASP A 48 25.64 4.48 -11.37
N ARG A 49 26.26 4.96 -10.28
CA ARG A 49 25.54 5.41 -9.07
C ARG A 49 24.50 6.49 -9.35
N PRO A 50 24.74 7.53 -10.18
CA PRO A 50 23.71 8.53 -10.48
C PRO A 50 22.47 7.91 -11.14
N VAL A 51 22.67 6.91 -12.01
CA VAL A 51 21.58 6.19 -12.68
C VAL A 51 20.85 5.28 -11.68
N ALA A 52 21.58 4.56 -10.83
CA ALA A 52 21.02 3.73 -9.77
C ALA A 52 20.17 4.55 -8.80
N GLU A 53 20.65 5.72 -8.38
CA GLU A 53 19.96 6.64 -7.49
C GLU A 53 18.64 7.11 -8.10
N LYS A 54 18.67 7.55 -9.37
CA LYS A 54 17.47 7.96 -10.11
C LYS A 54 16.43 6.85 -10.18
N TYR A 55 16.84 5.62 -10.50
CA TYR A 55 15.92 4.49 -10.54
C TYR A 55 15.40 4.11 -9.16
N LEU A 56 16.25 4.16 -8.13
CA LEU A 56 15.85 3.87 -6.75
C LEU A 56 14.80 4.86 -6.27
N ALA A 57 15.04 6.16 -6.44
CA ALA A 57 14.08 7.21 -6.09
C ALA A 57 12.75 7.04 -6.82
N MET A 58 12.79 6.69 -8.11
CA MET A 58 11.59 6.45 -8.91
C MET A 58 10.79 5.24 -8.41
N VAL A 59 11.46 4.12 -8.13
CA VAL A 59 10.80 2.91 -7.61
C VAL A 59 10.18 3.19 -6.24
N LEU A 60 10.93 3.81 -5.32
CA LEU A 60 10.43 4.13 -3.98
C LEU A 60 9.23 5.10 -4.04
N SER A 61 9.31 6.15 -4.86
CA SER A 61 8.20 7.09 -5.05
C SER A 61 6.93 6.39 -5.54
N ARG A 62 7.05 5.54 -6.56
CA ARG A 62 5.91 4.76 -7.09
C ARG A 62 5.36 3.77 -6.07
N SER A 63 6.24 3.04 -5.37
CA SER A 63 5.84 2.11 -4.30
C SER A 63 5.06 2.82 -3.20
N ASN A 64 5.53 3.97 -2.73
CA ASN A 64 4.85 4.75 -1.70
C ASN A 64 3.50 5.28 -2.19
N ALA A 65 3.42 5.77 -3.43
CA ALA A 65 2.16 6.20 -4.03
C ALA A 65 1.14 5.05 -4.14
N THR A 66 1.59 3.86 -4.53
CA THR A 66 0.75 2.66 -4.57
C THR A 66 0.27 2.25 -3.17
N LEU A 67 1.16 2.25 -2.16
CA LEU A 67 0.77 1.95 -0.77
C LEU A 67 -0.25 2.97 -0.25
N GLY A 68 -0.08 4.26 -0.56
CA GLY A 68 -1.05 5.32 -0.27
C GLY A 68 -2.41 5.03 -0.90
N ALA A 69 -2.44 4.78 -2.21
CA ALA A 69 -3.68 4.46 -2.92
C ALA A 69 -4.41 3.21 -2.38
N ILE A 70 -3.66 2.18 -1.95
CA ILE A 70 -4.22 0.99 -1.28
C ILE A 70 -4.82 1.37 0.07
N GLY A 71 -4.12 2.17 0.87
CA GLY A 71 -4.60 2.68 2.15
C GLY A 71 -5.89 3.50 1.98
N ASP A 72 -5.89 4.46 1.06
CA ASP A 72 -7.04 5.32 0.75
C ASP A 72 -8.25 4.50 0.27
N GLY A 73 -8.03 3.52 -0.60
CA GLY A 73 -9.07 2.59 -1.07
C GLY A 73 -9.70 1.80 0.07
N LEU A 74 -8.92 1.40 1.09
CA LEU A 74 -9.45 0.70 2.26
C LEU A 74 -10.34 1.62 3.12
N PHE A 75 -9.95 2.88 3.32
CA PHE A 75 -10.78 3.84 4.05
C PHE A 75 -12.10 4.13 3.31
N ALA A 76 -12.03 4.32 1.99
CA ALA A 76 -13.23 4.50 1.16
C ALA A 76 -14.22 3.32 1.31
N ILE A 77 -13.73 2.07 1.36
CA ILE A 77 -14.59 0.88 1.56
C ILE A 77 -15.22 0.86 2.96
N LYS A 78 -14.49 1.26 4.00
CA LYS A 78 -15.02 1.33 5.37
C LYS A 78 -16.12 2.39 5.50
N ASP A 79 -15.94 3.55 4.87
CA ASP A 79 -16.96 4.60 4.82
C ASP A 79 -18.20 4.14 4.04
N PHE A 80 -18.01 3.40 2.93
CA PHE A 80 -19.12 2.75 2.21
C PHE A 80 -19.90 1.76 3.09
N LYS A 81 -19.23 1.02 3.98
CA LYS A 81 -19.90 0.09 4.92
C LYS A 81 -20.64 0.85 6.02
N ALA A 82 -20.09 1.95 6.54
CA ALA A 82 -20.77 2.82 7.51
C ALA A 82 -22.00 3.51 6.92
N LEU A 83 -21.91 3.99 5.67
CA LEU A 83 -23.03 4.58 4.93
C LEU A 83 -24.17 3.57 4.72
N ARG A 84 -23.86 2.31 4.37
CA ARG A 84 -24.88 1.25 4.22
C ARG A 84 -25.61 0.92 5.52
N ILE A 85 -24.94 0.96 6.67
CA ILE A 85 -25.59 0.73 7.96
C ILE A 85 -26.57 1.88 8.27
N HIS A 86 -26.16 3.13 7.99
CA HIS A 86 -26.99 4.30 8.22
C HIS A 86 -28.23 4.38 7.32
N ASP A 87 -28.12 3.95 6.06
CA ASP A 87 -29.28 3.86 5.15
C ASP A 87 -30.22 2.71 5.54
N SER A 88 -29.70 1.58 6.03
CA SER A 88 -30.52 0.48 6.52
C SER A 88 -31.33 0.87 7.76
N GLU A 89 -30.75 1.63 8.70
CA GLU A 89 -31.46 2.11 9.89
C GLU A 89 -32.52 3.17 9.59
N LYS A 90 -32.30 4.02 8.58
CA LYS A 90 -33.31 4.98 8.13
C LYS A 90 -34.51 4.30 7.48
N VAL A 91 -34.29 3.25 6.68
CA VAL A 91 -35.38 2.48 6.07
C VAL A 91 -36.19 1.71 7.11
N SER A 92 -35.54 1.15 8.15
CA SER A 92 -36.25 0.46 9.23
C SER A 92 -37.10 1.37 10.12
N LYS A 93 -36.72 2.65 10.31
CA LYS A 93 -37.53 3.61 11.09
C LYS A 93 -38.77 4.13 10.35
N ILE A 94 -38.73 4.21 9.02
CA ILE A 94 -39.87 4.69 8.22
C ILE A 94 -40.95 3.59 8.07
N ALA A 95 -40.55 2.31 8.03
CA ALA A 95 -41.49 1.19 7.98
C ALA A 95 -42.28 0.97 9.29
N ALA A 96 -41.71 1.34 10.44
CA ALA A 96 -42.35 1.18 11.75
C ALA A 96 -43.36 2.29 12.10
N SER A 97 -43.32 3.44 11.42
CA SER A 97 -44.23 4.57 11.68
C SER A 97 -45.50 4.56 10.82
N HIS A 98 -45.63 3.66 9.84
CA HIS A 98 -46.77 3.63 8.91
C HIS A 98 -47.87 2.63 9.25
N THR A 99 -47.81 1.94 10.40
CA THR A 99 -48.84 0.95 10.79
C THR A 99 -49.77 1.39 11.93
N ASN A 100 -49.69 2.63 12.41
CA ASN A 100 -50.47 3.07 13.58
C ASN A 100 -51.32 4.33 13.33
N SER A 101 -52.26 4.27 12.37
CA SER A 101 -53.43 5.15 12.37
C SER A 101 -54.60 4.60 11.54
N ALA A 102 -55.32 3.62 12.08
CA ALA A 102 -56.71 3.37 11.69
C ALA A 102 -57.38 2.46 12.74
N GLY A 103 -57.53 2.99 13.96
CA GLY A 103 -58.40 2.42 14.97
C GLY A 103 -59.02 3.56 15.77
N PHE A 104 -60.33 3.46 16.02
CA PHE A 104 -61.17 4.33 16.86
C PHE A 104 -61.71 5.58 16.13
N VAL A 105 -63.02 5.92 16.10
CA VAL A 105 -64.10 5.78 17.10
C VAL A 105 -65.48 5.81 16.39
N SER A 106 -66.42 5.03 16.96
CA SER A 106 -67.91 5.07 17.02
C SER A 106 -68.77 5.51 15.84
#